data_AF-A0A1F7JKH2-F1
#
_entry.id   AF-A0A1F7JKH2-F1
#
_cell.length_a   1.000
_cell.length_b   1.000
_cell.length_c   1.000
_cell.angle_alpha   90.00
_cell.angle_beta   90.00
_cell.angle_gamma   90.00
#
_symmetry.space_group_name_H-M   'P 1'
#
loop_
_entity.id
_entity.type
_entity.pdbx_description
1 polymer ?
#
loop_
_entity_poly.entity_id
_entity_poly.type
_entity_poly.pdbx_seq_one_letter_code
_entity_poly.pdbx_strand_id
1 'polypeptide(L)' 'MIVVEKKKNETIDKLFRKFTKMYRDEDVIFDVNRKIFYKNPALLKKDKLRNRLQKKAMQKR' A
#
# COMPACT_ATOMS: atom_id res chain seq x y z
N MET A 1 -3.36 -9.76 4.05
CA MET A 1 -2.90 -10.75 3.06
C MET A 1 -3.69 -10.51 1.79
N ILE A 2 -3.04 -10.32 0.64
CA ILE A 2 -3.74 -10.04 -0.63
C ILE A 2 -3.80 -11.34 -1.43
N VAL A 3 -5.00 -11.73 -1.84
CA VAL A 3 -5.23 -12.88 -2.72
C VAL A 3 -5.82 -12.36 -4.02
N VAL A 4 -5.24 -12.76 -5.15
CA VAL A 4 -5.73 -12.39 -6.49
C VAL A 4 -6.02 -13.65 -7.26
N GLU A 5 -7.30 -13.88 -7.51
CA GLU A 5 -7.75 -15.00 -8.33
C GLU A 5 -7.83 -14.58 -9.79
N LYS A 6 -7.27 -15.42 -10.66
CA LYS A 6 -7.32 -15.24 -12.10
C LYS A 6 -8.67 -15.74 -12.63
N LYS A 7 -9.38 -14.87 -13.35
CA LYS A 7 -10.62 -15.27 -14.04
C LYS A 7 -10.33 -15.88 -15.42
N LYS A 8 -11.27 -16.69 -15.93
CA LYS A 8 -11.21 -17.23 -17.29
C LYS A 8 -11.14 -16.04 -18.27
N ASN A 9 -10.18 -16.08 -19.20
CA ASN A 9 -9.85 -15.02 -20.17
C ASN A 9 -9.20 -13.74 -19.61
N GLU A 10 -8.71 -13.74 -18.37
CA GLU A 10 -7.91 -12.64 -17.84
C GLU A 10 -6.44 -12.77 -18.25
N THR A 11 -5.87 -11.69 -18.78
CA THR A 11 -4.44 -11.62 -19.11
C THR A 11 -3.61 -11.46 -17.85
N ILE A 12 -2.38 -11.98 -17.89
CA ILE A 12 -1.43 -11.90 -16.77
C ILE A 12 -1.16 -10.42 -16.40
N ASP A 13 -1.06 -9.53 -17.39
CA ASP A 13 -0.88 -8.09 -17.13
C ASP A 13 -2.03 -7.45 -16.34
N LYS A 14 -3.27 -7.84 -16.62
CA LYS A 14 -4.43 -7.34 -15.86
C LYS A 14 -4.39 -7.83 -14.42
N LEU A 15 -3.99 -9.08 -14.21
CA LEU A 15 -3.79 -9.66 -12.88
C LEU A 15 -2.72 -8.90 -12.09
N PHE A 16 -1.57 -8.63 -12.70
CA PHE A 16 -0.49 -7.86 -12.08
C PHE A 16 -0.89 -6.43 -11.76
N ARG A 17 -1.63 -5.75 -12.65
CA ARG A 17 -2.14 -4.41 -12.36
C ARG A 17 -3.11 -4.41 -11.19
N LYS A 18 -4.00 -5.42 -11.12
CA LYS A 18 -4.95 -5.59 -10.01
C LYS A 18 -4.22 -5.83 -8.69
N PHE A 19 -3.25 -6.74 -8.68
CA PHE A 19 -2.38 -6.98 -7.52
C PHE A 19 -1.64 -5.70 -7.11
N THR A 20 -0.96 -5.03 -8.04
CA THR A 20 -0.16 -3.83 -7.76
C THR A 20 -1.02 -2.71 -7.17
N LYS A 21 -2.26 -2.55 -7.66
CA LYS A 21 -3.22 -1.60 -7.09
C LYS A 21 -3.56 -1.96 -5.65
N MET A 22 -4.01 -3.19 -5.40
CA MET A 22 -4.35 -3.64 -4.03
C MET A 22 -3.16 -3.58 -3.08
N TYR A 23 -1.95 -3.92 -3.55
CA TYR A 23 -0.71 -3.86 -2.79
C TYR A 23 -0.37 -2.44 -2.33
N ARG A 24 -0.60 -1.43 -3.18
CA ARG A 24 -0.43 -0.02 -2.82
C ARG A 24 -1.55 0.49 -1.92
N ASP A 25 -2.79 0.12 -2.22
CA ASP A 25 -3.98 0.60 -1.48
C ASP A 25 -3.93 0.14 -0.02
N GLU A 26 -3.55 -1.12 0.22
CA GLU A 26 -3.39 -1.72 1.56
C GLU A 26 -2.06 -1.35 2.24
N ASP A 27 -1.21 -0.54 1.61
CA ASP A 27 0.07 -0.04 2.17
C ASP A 27 0.96 -1.15 2.77
N VAL A 28 0.98 -2.33 2.12
CA VAL A 28 1.63 -3.54 2.66
C VAL A 28 3.12 -3.31 2.94
N ILE A 29 3.79 -2.49 2.13
CA ILE A 29 5.19 -2.07 2.34
C ILE A 29 5.37 -1.43 3.73
N PHE A 30 4.47 -0.53 4.12
CA PHE A 30 4.58 0.18 5.40
C PHE A 30 4.51 -0.81 6.57
N ASP A 31 3.58 -1.76 6.52
CA ASP A 31 3.40 -2.73 7.59
C ASP A 31 4.56 -3.73 7.68
N VAL A 32 5.13 -4.14 6.55
CA VAL A 32 6.35 -4.98 6.54
C VAL A 32 7.53 -4.21 7.10
N ASN A 33 7.80 -3.00 6.59
CA ASN A 33 8.94 -2.18 7.02
C ASN A 33 8.87 -1.78 8.50
N ARG A 34 7.66 -1.58 9.04
CA ARG A 34 7.47 -1.33 10.48
C ARG A 34 7.92 -2.50 11.35
N LYS A 35 7.82 -3.73 10.85
CA LYS A 35 8.16 -4.94 11.60
C LYS A 35 9.65 -5.29 11.53
N ILE A 36 10.37 -4.84 10.50
CA ILE A 36 11.79 -5.17 10.31
C ILE A 36 12.68 -4.42 11.31
N PHE A 37 12.36 -3.16 11.63
CA PHE A 37 13.15 -2.35 12.57
C PHE A 37 12.27 -1.66 13.60
N TYR A 38 12.72 -1.66 14.86
CA TYR A 38 12.08 -0.85 15.90
C TYR A 38 12.16 0.63 15.52
N LYS A 39 11.00 1.29 15.48
CA LYS A 39 10.89 2.73 15.24
C LYS A 39 10.15 3.36 16.41
N ASN A 40 10.73 4.42 16.96
CA ASN A 40 10.11 5.17 18.05
C ASN A 40 8.65 5.54 17.69
N PRO A 41 7.67 5.27 18.57
CA PRO A 41 6.25 5.55 18.32
C PRO A 41 5.93 6.99 17.88
N ALA A 42 6.68 7.98 18.36
CA ALA A 42 6.50 9.39 17.97
C ALA A 42 6.82 9.62 16.48
N LEU A 43 7.91 9.02 15.99
CA LEU A 43 8.29 9.06 14.58
C LEU A 43 7.27 8.32 13.72
N LEU A 44 6.73 7.21 14.23
CA LEU A 44 5.69 6.45 13.54
C LEU A 44 4.40 7.26 13.34
N LYS A 45 3.98 8.02 14.36
CA LYS A 45 2.81 8.92 14.28
C LYS A 45 3.04 10.04 13.25
N LYS A 46 4.25 10.64 13.25
CA LYS A 46 4.62 11.70 12.30
C LYS A 46 4.58 11.22 10.85
N ASP A 47 5.12 10.04 10.57
CA ASP A 47 5.12 9.47 9.22
C ASP A 47 3.72 9.08 8.75
N LYS A 48 2.90 8.49 9.62
CA LYS A 48 1.48 8.21 9.30
C LYS A 48 0.73 9.48 8.93
N LEU A 49 0.92 10.57 9.69
CA LEU A 49 0.28 11.84 9.39
C LEU A 49 0.77 12.42 8.06
N ARG A 50 2.08 12.41 7.82
CA ARG A 50 2.68 12.87 6.55
C ARG A 50 2.12 12.11 5.35
N ASN A 51 2.06 10.77 5.43
CA ASN A 51 1.50 9.93 4.36
C ASN A 51 0.01 10.25 4.12
N ARG A 52 -0.76 10.47 5.18
CA ARG A 52 -2.18 10.83 5.08
C ARG A 52 -2.38 12.18 4.39
N LEU A 53 -1.55 13.17 4.72
CA LEU A 53 -1.60 14.51 4.11
C LEU A 53 -1.18 14.46 2.64
N GLN A 54 -0.13 13.70 2.29
CA GLN A 54 0.27 13.51 0.89
C GLN A 54 -0.83 12.82 0.07
N LYS A 55 -1.46 11.76 0.58
CA LYS A 55 -2.59 11.09 -0.09
C LYS A 55 -3.74 12.09 -0.32
N LYS A 56 -4.10 12.91 0.67
CA LYS A 56 -5.13 13.96 0.53
C LYS A 56 -4.75 15.04 -0.49
N ALA A 57 -3.49 15.47 -0.52
CA ALA A 57 -3.03 16.48 -1.48
C ALA A 57 -3.03 15.96 -2.93
N MET A 58 -2.68 14.69 -3.13
CA MET A 58 -2.68 14.06 -4.45
C MET A 58 -4.10 13.83 -4.99
N GLN A 59 -5.10 13.60 -4.13
CA GLN A 59 -6.51 13.47 -4.53
C GLN A 59 -7.18 14.80 -4.91
N LYS A 60 -6.60 15.94 -4.52
CA LYS A 60 -7.12 17.28 -4.87
C LYS A 60 -6.60 17.81 -6.20
N ARG A 61 -5.61 17.13 -6.81
CA ARG A 61 -5.04 17.45 -8.13
C ARG A 61 -5.69 16.57 -9.18
#